data_AF-A0A661LLH7-F1
#
_entry.id   AF-A0A661LLH7-F1
#
_cell.length_a   1.000
_cell.length_b   1.000
_cell.length_c   1.000
_cell.angle_alpha   90.00
_cell.angle_beta   90.00
_cell.angle_gamma   90.00
#
_symmetry.space_group_name_H-M   'P 1'
#
loop_
_entity.id
_entity.type
_entity.pdbx_description
1 polymer ?
#
loop_
_entity_poly.entity_id
_entity_poly.type
_entity_poly.pdbx_seq_one_letter_code
_entity_poly.pdbx_strand_id
1 'polypeptide(L)' 'MRDMHKYDLHKLLKEELKNGSSDLVTRPSGQVVRNRIEADIGKEENGSVIALDFSKIGIIDYS' A
#
# COMPACT_ATOMS: atom_id res chain seq x y z
N MET A 1 17.12 -10.60 14.00
CA MET A 1 16.07 -9.63 13.62
C MET A 1 14.82 -10.44 13.36
N ARG A 2 13.68 -10.09 13.97
CA ARG A 2 12.39 -10.64 13.52
C ARG A 2 12.22 -10.24 12.05
N ASP A 3 11.78 -11.15 11.19
CA ASP A 3 11.34 -10.80 9.84
C ASP A 3 10.25 -9.74 9.99
N MET A 4 10.56 -8.51 9.57
CA MET A 4 9.62 -7.39 9.64
C MET A 4 8.73 -7.48 8.42
N HIS A 5 7.41 -7.59 8.64
CA HIS A 5 6.44 -7.61 7.55
C HIS A 5 6.53 -6.29 6.78
N LYS A 6 7.08 -6.37 5.57
CA LYS A 6 7.33 -5.22 4.69
C LYS A 6 6.33 -5.22 3.55
N TYR A 7 5.52 -4.18 3.49
CA TYR A 7 4.58 -3.93 2.39
C TYR A 7 5.20 -2.99 1.37
N ASP A 8 5.45 -3.49 0.16
CA ASP A 8 5.85 -2.68 -0.99
C ASP A 8 4.59 -2.05 -1.60
N LEU A 9 4.37 -0.76 -1.30
CA LEU A 9 3.17 -0.07 -1.78
C LEU A 9 3.15 0.08 -3.29
N HIS A 10 4.30 0.21 -3.94
CA HIS A 10 4.37 0.33 -5.38
C HIS A 10 3.92 -0.97 -6.06
N LYS A 11 4.24 -2.13 -5.47
CA LYS A 11 3.71 -3.42 -5.92
C LYS A 11 2.19 -3.48 -5.75
N LEU A 12 1.68 -3.12 -4.57
CA LEU A 12 0.23 -3.14 -4.28
C LEU A 12 -0.55 -2.21 -5.23
N LEU A 13 -0.04 -1.00 -5.48
CA LEU A 13 -0.65 -0.07 -6.44
C LEU A 13 -0.72 -0.69 -7.84
N LYS A 14 0.34 -1.34 -8.32
CA LYS A 14 0.34 -1.98 -9.64
C LYS A 14 -0.66 -3.13 -9.75
N GLU A 15 -0.82 -3.91 -8.68
CA GLU A 15 -1.78 -5.01 -8.64
C GLU A 15 -3.23 -4.50 -8.67
N GLU A 16 -3.52 -3.41 -7.95
CA GLU A 16 -4.87 -2.86 -7.83
C GLU A 16 -5.27 -1.94 -9.01
N LEU A 17 -4.34 -1.15 -9.57
CA LEU A 17 -4.66 -0.14 -10.58
C LEU A 17 -4.82 -0.70 -12.01
N LYS A 18 -4.43 -1.96 -12.25
CA LYS A 18 -4.52 -2.79 -13.48
C LYS A 18 -4.13 -2.20 -14.85
N ASN A 19 -4.06 -0.88 -15.07
CA ASN A 19 -4.02 -0.28 -16.42
C ASN A 19 -3.14 0.99 -16.51
N GLY A 20 -1.83 0.91 -16.22
CA GLY A 20 -0.86 1.92 -16.67
C GLY A 20 -0.87 3.28 -15.97
N SER A 21 -1.77 3.52 -15.01
CA SER A 21 -1.68 4.63 -14.06
C SER A 21 -0.53 4.37 -13.09
N SER A 22 0.71 4.57 -13.55
CA SER A 22 1.90 4.20 -12.78
C SER A 22 2.05 5.00 -11.48
N ASP A 23 1.48 6.21 -11.42
CA ASP A 23 1.80 7.16 -10.35
C ASP A 23 0.61 8.04 -9.92
N LEU A 24 -0.57 7.91 -10.53
CA LEU A 24 -1.72 8.77 -10.21
C LEU A 24 -2.80 7.98 -9.46
N VAL A 25 -2.78 8.11 -8.13
CA VAL A 25 -3.82 7.56 -7.26
C VAL A 25 -4.91 8.62 -7.11
N THR A 26 -6.08 8.36 -7.69
CA THR A 26 -7.30 9.15 -7.41
C THR A 26 -7.92 8.71 -6.07
N ARG A 27 -8.74 9.56 -5.43
CA ARG A 27 -9.44 9.21 -4.17
C ARG A 27 -10.07 7.81 -4.16
N PRO A 28 -10.85 7.38 -5.18
CA PRO A 28 -11.44 6.04 -5.20
C PRO A 28 -10.38 4.92 -5.23
N SER A 29 -9.35 5.09 -6.05
CA SER A 29 -8.27 4.10 -6.16
C SER A 29 -7.38 4.03 -4.90
N GLY A 30 -7.16 5.17 -4.24
CA GLY A 30 -6.45 5.22 -2.96
C GLY A 30 -7.23 4.55 -1.84
N GLN A 31 -8.56 4.66 -1.85
CA GLN A 31 -9.41 3.95 -0.89
C GLN A 31 -9.34 2.43 -1.05
N VAL A 32 -9.30 1.92 -2.30
CA VAL A 32 -9.14 0.47 -2.56
C VAL A 32 -7.82 -0.04 -1.98
N VAL A 33 -6.72 0.68 -2.24
CA VAL A 33 -5.39 0.32 -1.76
C VAL A 33 -5.32 0.38 -0.24
N ARG A 34 -5.89 1.41 0.38
CA ARG A 34 -6.02 1.53 1.83
C ARG A 34 -6.78 0.35 2.43
N ASN A 35 -7.95 0.02 1.89
CA ASN A 35 -8.76 -1.09 2.38
C ASN A 35 -7.99 -2.42 2.32
N ARG A 36 -7.20 -2.62 1.26
CA ARG A 36 -6.37 -3.81 1.12
C ARG A 36 -5.29 -3.87 2.21
N ILE A 37 -4.55 -2.78 2.41
CA ILE A 37 -3.51 -2.68 3.44
C ILE A 37 -4.12 -2.90 4.83
N GLU A 38 -5.25 -2.26 5.14
CA GLU A 38 -5.94 -2.44 6.42
C GLU A 38 -6.40 -3.90 6.65
N ALA A 39 -6.92 -4.55 5.61
CA ALA A 39 -7.31 -5.96 5.68
C ALA A 39 -6.12 -6.92 5.86
N ASP A 40 -4.95 -6.58 5.30
CA ASP A 40 -3.73 -7.37 5.47
C ASP A 40 -3.11 -7.14 6.86
N ILE A 41 -3.04 -5.89 7.34
CA ILE A 41 -2.59 -5.55 8.70
C ILE A 41 -3.51 -6.20 9.75
N GLY A 42 -4.81 -6.28 9.50
CA GLY A 42 -5.77 -6.92 10.42
C GLY A 42 -5.53 -8.41 10.65
N LYS A 43 -4.65 -9.07 9.86
CA LYS A 43 -4.25 -10.47 10.05
C LYS A 43 -2.97 -10.61 10.88
N GLU A 44 -2.25 -9.52 11.11
CA GLU A 44 -1.00 -9.51 11.86
C GLU A 44 -1.26 -9.63 13.37
N GLU A 45 -0.29 -10.18 14.11
CA GLU A 45 -0.42 -10.32 15.57
C GLU A 45 -0.50 -8.94 16.25
N ASN A 46 -1.27 -8.86 17.33
CA ASN A 46 -1.35 -7.61 18.09
C ASN A 46 0.03 -7.19 18.64
N GLY A 47 0.41 -5.93 18.42
CA GLY A 47 1.73 -5.41 18.75
C GLY A 47 2.81 -5.69 17.69
N SER A 48 2.45 -6.22 16.52
CA SER A 48 3.38 -6.37 15.41
C SER A 48 3.86 -5.02 14.87
N VAL A 49 5.14 -4.98 14.48
CA VAL A 49 5.73 -3.84 13.78
C VAL A 49 5.79 -4.17 12.30
N ILE A 50 5.16 -3.32 11.50
CA ILE A 50 5.15 -3.42 10.03
C ILE A 50 5.98 -2.29 9.43
N ALA A 51 6.49 -2.52 8.23
CA ALA A 51 7.13 -1.49 7.41
C ALA A 51 6.30 -1.25 6.15
N LEU A 52 5.96 0.02 5.89
CA LEU A 52 5.36 0.45 4.63
C LEU A 52 6.44 1.12 3.78
N ASP A 53 6.73 0.56 2.60
CA ASP A 53 7.77 1.06 1.69
C ASP A 53 7.15 1.98 0.62
N PHE A 54 7.50 3.26 0.72
CA PHE A 54 7.09 4.32 -0.21
C PHE A 54 8.18 4.69 -1.22
N SER A 55 9.34 4.01 -1.24
CA SER A 55 10.52 4.43 -2.02
C SER A 55 10.31 4.54 -3.54
N LYS A 56 9.26 3.90 -4.07
CA LYS A 56 8.90 3.90 -5.50
C LYS A 56 7.53 4.53 -5.77
N ILE A 57 6.99 5.24 -4.79
CA ILE A 57 5.71 5.93 -4.93
C ILE A 57 5.98 7.36 -5.38
N GLY A 58 5.35 7.76 -6.49
CA GLY A 58 5.35 9.14 -6.96
C GLY A 58 4.58 10.09 -6.04
N ILE A 59 4.28 11.29 -6.52
CA ILE A 59 3.49 12.27 -5.75
C ILE A 59 2.08 11.72 -5.54
N ILE A 60 1.68 11.57 -4.28
CA ILE A 60 0.30 11.24 -3.91
C ILE A 60 -0.49 12.54 -3.84
N ASP A 61 -1.36 12.77 -4.81
CA ASP A 61 -2.27 13.91 -4.79
C ASP A 61 -3.54 13.57 -4.02
N TYR A 62 -3.74 14.23 -2.88
CA TYR A 62 -4.92 14.12 -2.03
C TYR A 62 -5.96 15.22 -2.36
N SER A 63 -6.10 15.62 -3.63
CA SER A 63 -7.13 16.57 -4.07
C SER A 63 -8.53 16.10 -3.72
#